data_AF-A0A947EL61-F1
#
_entry.id   AF-A0A947EL61-F1
#
_cell.length_a   1.000
_cell.length_b   1.000
_cell.length_c   1.000
_cell.angle_alpha   90.00
_cell.angle_beta   90.00
_cell.angle_gamma   90.00
#
_symmetry.space_group_name_H-M   'P 1'
#
loop_
_entity.id
_entity.type
_entity.pdbx_description
1 polymer ?
#
loop_
_entity_poly.entity_id
_entity_poly.type
_entity_poly.pdbx_seq_one_letter_code
_entity_poly.pdbx_strand_id
1 'polypeptide(L)'
;MIVGSIIATLIAITPYIFYLYESVPDVKVWNTFLFTYDSKYYESVQLVAWTLTGKIVPLLLLLLWFFTCRHWWYHALLVPIAMYIYQIIGYLNSENEFFDEFQLIYLLPIMAIVIPSIYLLRAKMFNKISEVSKSLEELEEEFKIKPKSFWDKIGDYF
;
A
#
# COMPACT_ATOMS: atom_id res chain seq x y z
N MET A 1 -18.12 -4.49 -6.26
CA MET A 1 -18.31 -3.32 -7.14
C MET A 1 -18.12 -2.00 -6.37
N ILE A 2 -18.85 -1.74 -5.28
CA ILE A 2 -18.79 -0.48 -4.51
C ILE A 2 -17.36 -0.07 -4.07
N VAL A 3 -16.61 -0.97 -3.43
CA VAL A 3 -15.24 -0.66 -2.92
C VAL A 3 -14.29 -0.26 -4.06
N GLY A 4 -14.34 -0.98 -5.18
CA GLY A 4 -13.50 -0.67 -6.34
C GLY A 4 -13.85 0.69 -6.96
N SER A 5 -15.14 1.04 -7.01
CA SER A 5 -15.58 2.36 -7.47
C SER A 5 -15.07 3.48 -6.56
N ILE A 6 -15.16 3.31 -5.23
CA ILE A 6 -14.64 4.31 -4.27
C ILE A 6 -13.14 4.53 -4.48
N ILE A 7 -12.35 3.45 -4.58
CA ILE A 7 -10.90 3.55 -4.81
C ILE A 7 -10.61 4.24 -6.14
N ALA A 8 -11.31 3.87 -7.22
CA ALA A 8 -11.12 4.48 -8.53
C ALA A 8 -11.44 5.99 -8.51
N THR A 9 -12.51 6.39 -7.82
CA THR A 9 -12.85 7.80 -7.63
C THR A 9 -11.79 8.54 -6.82
N LEU A 10 -11.27 7.96 -5.74
CA LEU A 10 -10.17 8.56 -4.96
C LEU A 10 -8.93 8.79 -5.82
N ILE A 11 -8.55 7.81 -6.65
CA ILE A 11 -7.42 7.93 -7.58
C ILE A 11 -7.70 9.03 -8.62
N ALA A 12 -8.89 9.06 -9.22
CA ALA A 12 -9.26 10.04 -10.24
C ALA A 12 -9.28 11.49 -9.70
N ILE A 13 -9.56 11.67 -8.40
CA ILE A 13 -9.59 12.99 -7.75
C ILE A 13 -8.19 13.43 -7.30
N THR A 14 -7.17 12.59 -7.35
CA THR A 14 -5.81 12.96 -6.89
C THR A 14 -5.22 14.23 -7.52
N PRO A 15 -5.45 14.57 -8.81
CA PRO A 15 -4.98 15.85 -9.35
C PRO A 15 -5.64 17.04 -8.63
N TYR A 16 -6.93 16.95 -8.32
CA TYR A 16 -7.61 17.99 -7.56
C TYR A 16 -7.11 18.09 -6.12
N ILE A 17 -6.85 16.96 -5.47
CA ILE A 17 -6.22 16.93 -4.13
C ILE A 17 -4.86 17.61 -4.19
N PHE A 18 -4.08 17.36 -5.25
CA PHE A 18 -2.80 18.03 -5.45
C PHE A 18 -3.00 19.55 -5.53
N TYR A 19 -3.88 20.04 -6.40
CA TYR A 19 -4.10 21.48 -6.58
C TYR A 19 -4.75 22.22 -5.39
N LEU A 20 -5.16 21.53 -4.32
CA LEU A 20 -5.67 22.19 -3.11
C LEU A 20 -4.65 23.17 -2.49
N TYR A 21 -3.35 23.00 -2.74
CA TYR A 21 -2.33 23.96 -2.27
C TYR A 21 -2.55 25.37 -2.85
N GLU A 22 -3.14 25.51 -4.04
CA GLU A 22 -3.38 26.82 -4.65
C GLU A 22 -4.42 27.65 -3.90
N SER A 23 -5.27 26.99 -3.12
CA SER A 23 -6.25 27.66 -2.25
C SER A 23 -5.61 28.25 -0.98
N VAL A 24 -4.35 27.92 -0.70
CA VAL A 24 -3.59 28.44 0.43
C VAL A 24 -2.96 29.78 0.03
N PRO A 25 -3.08 30.84 0.87
CA PRO A 25 -2.52 32.14 0.54
C PRO A 25 -0.99 32.12 0.56
N ASP A 26 -0.39 32.86 -0.37
CA ASP A 26 1.05 33.08 -0.44
C ASP A 26 1.47 34.18 0.55
N VAL A 27 1.46 33.83 1.83
CA VAL A 27 1.86 34.70 2.94
C VAL A 27 2.76 33.93 3.90
N LYS A 28 3.60 34.62 4.67
CA LYS A 28 4.45 34.00 5.69
C LYS A 28 3.66 33.44 6.87
N VAL A 29 2.72 34.21 7.38
CA VAL A 29 1.87 33.83 8.51
C VAL A 29 0.44 33.71 8.04
N TRP A 30 -0.09 32.49 8.10
CA TRP A 30 -1.47 32.20 7.75
C TRP A 30 -2.31 32.06 9.02
N ASN A 31 -3.16 33.05 9.26
CA ASN A 31 -4.15 33.03 10.32
C ASN A 31 -5.49 32.53 9.77
N THR A 32 -5.98 31.42 10.29
CA THR A 32 -7.35 30.93 10.05
C THR A 32 -8.13 30.89 11.35
N PHE A 33 -9.45 30.70 11.25
CA PHE A 33 -10.32 30.53 12.40
C PHE A 33 -9.94 29.33 13.30
N LEU A 34 -9.23 28.33 12.76
CA LEU A 34 -8.87 27.10 13.47
C LEU A 34 -7.42 27.08 13.97
N PHE A 35 -6.49 27.72 13.26
CA PHE A 35 -5.07 27.70 13.58
C PHE A 35 -4.31 28.90 13.01
N THR A 36 -3.16 29.19 13.60
CA THR A 36 -2.15 30.10 13.06
C THR A 36 -0.92 29.30 12.68
N TYR A 37 -0.47 29.45 11.44
CA TYR A 37 0.74 28.81 10.93
C TYR A 37 1.76 29.86 10.50
N ASP A 38 3.01 29.74 10.96
CA ASP A 38 4.12 30.66 10.63
C ASP A 38 5.22 29.90 9.89
N SER A 39 5.33 30.15 8.59
CA SER A 39 6.35 29.57 7.73
C SER A 39 7.69 30.29 7.95
N LYS A 40 8.46 29.79 8.92
CA LYS A 40 9.77 30.40 9.26
C LYS A 40 10.83 30.20 8.18
N TYR A 41 10.88 28.99 7.60
CA TYR A 41 11.93 28.59 6.67
C TYR A 41 11.63 28.97 5.22
N TYR A 42 10.41 28.67 4.74
CA TYR A 42 10.03 28.90 3.34
C TYR A 42 9.47 30.29 3.09
N GLU A 43 9.18 31.07 4.14
CA GLU A 43 8.58 32.41 4.12
C GLU A 43 7.20 32.51 3.41
N SER A 44 6.69 31.39 2.92
CA SER A 44 5.41 31.24 2.26
C SER A 44 4.72 29.96 2.75
N VAL A 45 3.49 30.09 3.24
CA VAL A 45 2.65 28.94 3.62
C VAL A 45 2.14 28.20 2.38
N GLN A 46 2.04 28.86 1.23
CA GLN A 46 1.65 28.21 -0.02
C GLN A 46 2.74 27.25 -0.51
N LEU A 47 4.02 27.65 -0.46
CA LEU A 47 5.14 26.75 -0.77
C LEU A 47 5.19 25.54 0.17
N VAL A 48 4.81 25.76 1.44
CA VAL A 48 4.72 24.69 2.43
C VAL A 48 3.63 23.69 2.05
N ALA A 49 2.44 24.20 1.76
CA ALA A 49 1.30 23.39 1.33
C ALA A 49 1.62 22.61 0.04
N TRP A 50 2.27 23.24 -0.94
CA TRP A 50 2.69 22.59 -2.18
C TRP A 50 3.66 21.43 -1.92
N THR A 51 4.71 21.69 -1.13
CA THR A 51 5.75 20.71 -0.79
C THR A 51 5.18 19.53 -0.01
N LEU A 52 4.28 19.80 0.93
CA LEU A 52 3.61 18.78 1.74
C LEU A 52 2.65 17.95 0.89
N THR A 53 1.83 18.60 0.06
CA THR A 53 0.89 17.91 -0.84
C THR A 53 1.61 17.04 -1.85
N GLY A 54 2.78 17.47 -2.33
CA GLY A 54 3.67 16.67 -3.17
C GLY A 54 4.21 15.39 -2.51
N LYS A 55 4.15 15.27 -1.18
CA LYS A 55 4.49 14.02 -0.43
C LYS A 55 3.24 13.24 -0.04
N ILE A 56 2.17 13.94 0.35
CA ILE A 56 0.90 13.32 0.77
C ILE A 56 0.21 12.60 -0.40
N VAL A 57 0.19 13.17 -1.59
CA VAL A 57 -0.49 12.55 -2.75
C VAL A 57 0.17 11.22 -3.15
N PRO A 58 1.50 11.13 -3.33
CA PRO A 58 2.17 9.85 -3.54
C PRO A 58 1.96 8.86 -2.39
N LEU A 59 2.00 9.31 -1.13
CA LEU A 59 1.75 8.45 0.02
C LEU A 59 0.33 7.87 -0.01
N LEU A 60 -0.68 8.68 -0.33
CA LEU A 60 -2.06 8.24 -0.47
C LEU A 60 -2.21 7.18 -1.58
N LEU A 61 -1.59 7.40 -2.75
CA LEU A 61 -1.59 6.43 -3.84
C LEU A 61 -0.89 5.11 -3.45
N LEU A 62 0.24 5.19 -2.73
CA LEU A 62 0.95 4.01 -2.24
C LEU A 62 0.14 3.24 -1.20
N LEU A 63 -0.55 3.93 -0.28
CA LEU A 63 -1.43 3.29 0.70
C LEU A 63 -2.62 2.62 0.02
N LEU A 64 -3.27 3.30 -0.93
CA LEU A 64 -4.32 2.70 -1.75
C LEU A 64 -3.80 1.45 -2.47
N TRP A 65 -2.63 1.52 -3.08
CA TRP A 65 -2.03 0.38 -3.76
C TRP A 65 -1.70 -0.76 -2.80
N PHE A 66 -1.15 -0.46 -1.62
CA PHE A 66 -0.81 -1.46 -0.60
C PHE A 66 -2.05 -2.24 -0.14
N PHE A 67 -3.15 -1.56 0.16
CA PHE A 67 -4.39 -2.23 0.63
C PHE A 67 -5.15 -2.95 -0.48
N THR A 68 -4.95 -2.57 -1.74
CA THR A 68 -5.69 -3.14 -2.88
C THR A 68 -4.90 -4.21 -3.63
N CYS A 69 -3.57 -4.21 -3.51
CA CYS A 69 -2.71 -5.18 -4.15
C CYS A 69 -2.91 -6.58 -3.54
N ARG A 70 -3.22 -7.55 -4.39
CA ARG A 70 -3.33 -8.97 -4.00
C ARG A 70 -2.07 -9.78 -4.26
N HIS A 71 -1.03 -9.15 -4.80
CA HIS A 71 0.22 -9.83 -5.09
C HIS A 71 1.10 -9.87 -3.86
N TRP A 72 1.79 -10.99 -3.65
CA TRP A 72 2.70 -11.23 -2.51
C TRP A 72 3.75 -10.14 -2.26
N TRP A 73 4.20 -9.46 -3.32
CA TRP A 73 5.24 -8.44 -3.23
C TRP A 73 4.73 -7.11 -2.64
N TYR A 74 3.44 -6.96 -2.33
CA TYR A 74 2.88 -5.70 -1.82
C TYR A 74 3.59 -5.16 -0.56
N HIS A 75 4.20 -6.02 0.24
CA HIS A 75 5.03 -5.63 1.38
C HIS A 75 6.23 -4.75 0.99
N ALA A 76 6.73 -4.85 -0.23
CA ALA A 76 7.78 -3.97 -0.74
C ALA A 76 7.35 -2.50 -0.74
N LEU A 77 6.04 -2.22 -0.85
CA LEU A 77 5.49 -0.86 -0.78
C LEU A 77 5.63 -0.24 0.62
N LEU A 78 5.85 -1.03 1.68
CA LEU A 78 6.09 -0.50 3.02
C LEU A 78 7.36 0.36 3.08
N VAL A 79 8.37 0.06 2.25
CA VAL A 79 9.61 0.83 2.19
C VAL A 79 9.35 2.26 1.70
N PRO A 80 8.77 2.52 0.51
CA PRO A 80 8.45 3.87 0.09
C PRO A 80 7.38 4.54 0.95
N ILE A 81 6.40 3.79 1.50
CA ILE A 81 5.43 4.35 2.45
C ILE A 81 6.14 4.91 3.68
N ALA A 82 7.04 4.13 4.29
CA ALA A 82 7.83 4.58 5.42
C ALA A 82 8.72 5.78 5.07
N MET A 83 9.32 5.78 3.88
CA MET A 83 10.13 6.90 3.39
C MET A 83 9.31 8.19 3.32
N TYR A 84 8.12 8.17 2.71
CA TYR A 84 7.27 9.36 2.62
C TYR A 84 6.77 9.82 3.99
N ILE A 85 6.41 8.89 4.90
CA ILE A 85 6.04 9.23 6.28
C ILE A 85 7.21 9.92 6.99
N TYR A 86 8.41 9.36 6.90
CA TYR A 86 9.61 9.95 7.50
C TYR A 86 9.89 11.34 6.92
N GLN A 87 9.77 11.51 5.60
CA GLN A 87 9.94 12.80 4.95
C GLN A 87 8.89 13.82 5.39
N ILE A 88 7.63 13.43 5.59
CA ILE A 88 6.57 14.33 6.09
C ILE A 88 6.85 14.75 7.53
N ILE A 89 7.22 13.79 8.40
CA ILE A 89 7.55 14.10 9.80
C ILE A 89 8.79 15.01 9.87
N GLY A 90 9.84 14.66 9.13
CA GLY A 90 11.04 15.48 9.01
C GLY A 90 10.71 16.88 8.49
N TYR A 91 9.85 16.98 7.48
CA TYR A 91 9.40 18.26 6.93
C TYR A 91 8.66 19.13 7.97
N LEU A 92 7.67 18.57 8.66
CA LEU A 92 6.91 19.29 9.70
C LEU A 92 7.78 19.70 10.90
N ASN A 93 8.82 18.91 11.22
CA ASN A 93 9.78 19.25 12.26
C ASN A 93 10.84 20.25 11.78
N SER A 94 11.17 20.24 10.48
CA SER A 94 12.25 21.03 9.88
C SER A 94 11.98 22.54 9.84
N GLU A 95 10.73 22.97 10.02
CA GLU A 95 10.43 24.39 10.28
C GLU A 95 11.01 24.91 11.59
N ASN A 96 11.46 24.03 12.49
CA ASN A 96 12.06 24.39 13.77
C ASN A 96 13.59 24.15 13.83
N GLU A 97 14.15 23.15 13.14
CA GLU A 97 15.61 22.92 13.03
C GLU A 97 15.98 22.12 11.75
N PHE A 98 17.18 22.32 11.19
CA PHE A 98 17.69 21.63 10.01
C PHE A 98 17.69 20.09 10.17
N PHE A 99 16.64 19.42 9.69
CA PHE A 99 16.59 17.97 9.52
C PHE A 99 17.15 17.62 8.14
N ASP A 100 18.47 17.52 8.03
CA ASP A 100 19.07 16.94 6.84
C ASP A 100 20.19 15.94 7.16
N GLU A 101 20.35 15.00 6.24
CA GLU A 101 21.49 14.10 6.02
C GLU A 101 21.41 12.59 6.36
N PHE A 102 20.49 12.08 7.20
CA PHE A 102 20.47 10.63 7.52
C PHE A 102 19.16 9.87 7.29
N GLN A 103 18.32 10.28 6.33
CA GLN A 103 17.01 9.62 6.09
C GLN A 103 17.12 8.10 5.78
N LEU A 104 18.16 7.68 5.05
CA LEU A 104 18.36 6.28 4.66
C LEU A 104 18.68 5.36 5.86
N ILE A 105 19.38 5.86 6.88
CA ILE A 105 19.81 5.01 8.02
C ILE A 105 18.59 4.60 8.86
N TYR A 106 17.60 5.49 8.99
CA TYR A 106 16.34 5.21 9.68
C TYR A 106 15.45 4.23 8.91
N LEU A 107 15.70 4.06 7.61
CA LEU A 107 14.97 3.10 6.76
C LEU A 107 15.53 1.68 6.87
N LEU A 108 16.78 1.50 7.31
CA LEU A 108 17.43 0.19 7.42
C LEU A 108 16.65 -0.81 8.29
N PRO A 109 16.15 -0.46 9.49
CA PRO A 109 15.35 -1.38 10.31
C PRO A 109 14.06 -1.81 9.60
N ILE A 110 13.44 -0.91 8.84
CA ILE A 110 12.21 -1.20 8.10
C ILE A 110 12.51 -2.18 6.97
N MET A 111 13.58 -1.94 6.21
CA MET A 111 14.03 -2.86 5.16
C MET A 111 14.40 -4.24 5.73
N ALA A 112 15.01 -4.30 6.91
CA ALA A 112 15.35 -5.54 7.60
C ALA A 112 14.13 -6.39 7.99
N ILE A 113 12.94 -5.78 8.16
CA ILE A 113 11.68 -6.49 8.42
C ILE A 113 10.97 -6.83 7.10
N VAL A 114 10.93 -5.89 6.16
CA VAL A 114 10.19 -6.04 4.90
C VAL A 114 10.82 -7.14 4.03
N ILE A 115 12.15 -7.16 3.89
CA ILE A 115 12.82 -8.14 3.02
C ILE A 115 12.50 -9.58 3.45
N PRO A 116 12.70 -10.00 4.72
CA PRO A 116 12.31 -11.34 5.16
C PRO A 116 10.82 -11.63 4.99
N SER A 117 9.95 -10.65 5.25
CA SER A 117 8.50 -10.84 5.10
C SER A 117 8.11 -11.25 3.67
N ILE A 118 8.74 -10.65 2.66
CA ILE A 118 8.52 -10.96 1.24
C ILE A 118 8.91 -12.41 0.92
N TYR A 119 10.06 -12.88 1.42
CA TYR A 119 10.51 -14.26 1.20
C TYR A 119 9.62 -15.30 1.90
N LEU A 120 9.23 -15.03 3.15
CA LEU A 120 8.35 -15.94 3.91
C LEU A 120 6.98 -16.09 3.24
N LEU A 121 6.42 -14.99 2.73
CA LEU A 121 5.12 -15.02 2.05
C LEU A 121 5.21 -15.74 0.70
N ARG A 122 6.29 -15.53 -0.06
CA ARG A 122 6.52 -16.28 -1.28
C ARG A 122 6.62 -17.79 -1.01
N ALA A 123 7.34 -18.19 0.04
CA ALA A 123 7.46 -19.59 0.44
C ALA A 123 6.09 -20.18 0.84
N LYS A 124 5.29 -19.46 1.64
CA LYS A 124 3.93 -19.88 2.01
C LYS A 124 3.02 -20.04 0.80
N MET A 125 3.07 -19.11 -0.16
CA MET A 125 2.29 -19.24 -1.39
C MET A 125 2.73 -20.44 -2.23
N PHE A 126 4.04 -20.68 -2.35
CA PHE A 126 4.55 -21.84 -3.08
C PHE A 126 4.08 -23.16 -2.45
N ASN A 127 4.18 -23.28 -1.12
CA ASN A 127 3.68 -24.45 -0.38
C ASN A 127 2.17 -24.64 -0.62
N LYS A 128 1.38 -23.56 -0.53
CA LYS A 128 -0.06 -23.61 -0.76
C LYS A 128 -0.42 -24.05 -2.18
N ILE A 129 0.29 -23.55 -3.19
CA ILE A 129 0.08 -23.97 -4.59
C ILE A 129 0.43 -25.45 -4.76
N SER A 130 1.52 -25.92 -4.15
CA SER A 130 1.94 -27.32 -4.20
C SER A 130 0.99 -28.28 -3.48
N GLU A 131 0.41 -27.87 -2.35
CA GLU A 131 -0.62 -28.65 -1.66
C GLU A 131 -1.90 -28.76 -2.49
N VAL A 132 -2.36 -27.64 -3.05
CA VAL A 132 -3.53 -27.60 -3.93
C VAL A 132 -3.32 -28.49 -5.14
N SER A 133 -2.15 -28.45 -5.79
CA SER A 133 -1.88 -29.30 -6.97
C SER A 133 -1.92 -30.79 -6.63
N LYS A 134 -1.33 -31.20 -5.50
CA LYS A 134 -1.39 -32.60 -5.03
C LYS A 134 -2.82 -33.05 -4.75
N SER A 135 -3.62 -32.21 -4.08
CA SER A 135 -5.02 -32.53 -3.80
C SER A 135 -5.87 -32.69 -5.06
N LEU A 136 -5.57 -31.94 -6.13
CA LEU A 136 -6.26 -32.07 -7.42
C LEU A 136 -5.85 -33.34 -8.15
N GLU A 137 -4.56 -33.70 -8.08
CA GLU A 137 -4.03 -34.94 -8.65
C GLU A 137 -4.64 -36.18 -7.97
N GLU A 138 -4.72 -36.19 -6.63
CA GLU A 138 -5.41 -37.24 -5.86
C GLU A 138 -6.90 -37.35 -6.23
N LEU A 139 -7.59 -36.23 -6.42
CA LEU A 139 -8.98 -36.18 -6.88
C LEU A 139 -9.13 -36.78 -8.30
N GLU A 140 -8.25 -36.42 -9.22
CA GLU A 140 -8.23 -37.00 -10.57
C GLU A 140 -7.95 -38.51 -10.54
N GLU A 141 -7.04 -38.96 -9.69
CA GLU A 141 -6.76 -40.39 -9.49
C GLU A 141 -7.98 -41.10 -8.93
N GLU A 142 -8.68 -40.54 -7.95
CA GLU A 142 -9.93 -41.13 -7.42
C GLU A 142 -11.01 -41.26 -8.52
N PHE A 143 -11.17 -40.23 -9.37
CA PHE A 143 -12.10 -40.28 -10.49
C PHE A 143 -11.65 -41.26 -11.61
N LYS A 144 -10.34 -41.40 -11.85
CA LYS A 144 -9.76 -42.38 -12.79
C LYS A 144 -9.79 -43.81 -12.25
N ILE A 145 -9.86 -44.01 -10.93
CA ILE A 145 -10.04 -45.31 -10.25
C ILE A 145 -11.53 -45.68 -10.16
N LYS A 146 -12.45 -44.71 -10.25
CA LYS A 146 -13.92 -44.93 -10.31
C LYS A 146 -14.58 -45.16 -11.70
N PRO A 147 -13.96 -45.73 -12.75
CA PRO A 147 -14.71 -46.20 -13.90
C PRO A 147 -15.05 -47.67 -13.70
N LYS A 148 -16.15 -47.96 -12.98
CA LYS A 148 -16.89 -49.25 -12.90
C LYS A 148 -17.86 -49.13 -11.72
N SER A 149 -19.15 -49.41 -11.78
CA SER A 149 -20.03 -49.93 -12.82
C SER A 149 -21.43 -49.54 -12.33
N PHE A 150 -22.11 -48.59 -12.99
CA PHE A 150 -23.51 -48.29 -12.67
C PHE A 150 -24.40 -49.54 -12.83
N TRP A 151 -23.92 -50.51 -13.61
CA TRP A 151 -24.53 -51.81 -13.87
C TRP A 151 -24.28 -52.85 -12.77
N ASP A 152 -23.18 -52.77 -12.01
CA ASP A 152 -22.93 -53.69 -10.88
C ASP A 152 -23.92 -53.41 -9.73
N LYS A 153 -24.32 -52.16 -9.55
CA LYS A 153 -25.35 -51.78 -8.57
C LYS A 153 -26.77 -52.18 -8.96
N ILE A 154 -27.04 -52.49 -10.22
CA ILE A 154 -28.38 -52.93 -10.68
C ILE A 154 -28.53 -54.46 -10.56
N GLY A 155 -27.43 -55.21 -10.66
CA GLY A 155 -27.42 -56.67 -10.45
C GLY A 155 -27.66 -57.11 -8.99
N ASP A 156 -27.47 -56.22 -8.02
CA ASP A 156 -27.73 -56.52 -6.60
C ASP A 156 -29.23 -56.45 -6.22
N TYR A 157 -30.10 -55.97 -7.13
CA TYR A 157 -31.54 -55.77 -6.88
C TYR A 157 -32.46 -56.63 -7.77
N PHE A 158 -31.91 -57.45 -8.67
CA PHE A 158 -32.64 -58.37 -9.54
C PHE A 158 -31.98 -59.76 -9.54
#